data_AF-A0A2D3W3M4-F1
#
_entry.id   AF-A0A2D3W3M4-F1
#
_cell.length_a   1.000
_cell.length_b   1.000
_cell.length_c   1.000
_cell.angle_alpha   90.00
_cell.angle_beta   90.00
_cell.angle_gamma   90.00
#
_symmetry.space_group_name_H-M   'P 1'
#
loop_
_entity.id
_entity.type
_entity.pdbx_description
1 polymer ?
#
loop_
_entity_poly.entity_id
_entity_poly.type
_entity_poly.pdbx_seq_one_letter_code
_entity_poly.pdbx_strand_id
1 'polypeptide(L)'
;MYETEVTKIKDGKKIIVKDTVIREIKLEILINGKNVGSLMAVSVDLKELAVGFLMSESIIEDVNDIKTVTLEDVDTKTFRVHIEAKVNEKNIQRLDLEGVIVSGCGRGISTQISKIAIEAAVIKSDFSIEAKLLFKEMAEFYKGCPLYEQTGCVHTAKLYYDENTYFIGEDIAQHNTIDKAVGKARLAGIDVSKSFLMVSGRLSSEMVAKAVTHQIPILASRTASTCRGVNIADKFGLTLIGFVRGEKMNIYRNAERIHV
;
A
#
# COMPACT_ATOMS: atom_id res chain seq x y z
N MET A 1 -14.16 13.77 -2.96
CA MET A 1 -15.47 13.10 -3.17
C MET A 1 -16.26 13.82 -4.24
N TYR A 2 -17.20 13.14 -4.90
CA TYR A 2 -18.15 13.72 -5.85
C TYR A 2 -19.57 13.28 -5.46
N GLU A 3 -20.52 14.21 -5.43
CA GLU A 3 -21.95 13.89 -5.22
C GLU A 3 -22.64 13.72 -6.56
N THR A 4 -23.50 12.71 -6.66
CA THR A 4 -24.33 12.49 -7.86
C THR A 4 -25.72 12.01 -7.47
N GLU A 5 -26.71 12.26 -8.33
CA GLU A 5 -28.04 11.68 -8.15
C GLU A 5 -28.07 10.24 -8.67
N VAL A 6 -28.66 9.35 -7.88
CA VAL A 6 -28.85 7.94 -8.25
C VAL A 6 -30.32 7.56 -8.08
N THR A 7 -30.79 6.67 -8.95
CA THR A 7 -32.09 6.02 -8.78
C THR A 7 -31.89 4.70 -8.04
N LYS A 8 -32.26 4.63 -6.75
CA LYS A 8 -32.26 3.40 -5.97
C LYS A 8 -33.57 2.65 -6.15
N ILE A 9 -33.50 1.34 -6.36
CA ILE A 9 -34.67 0.45 -6.33
C ILE A 9 -34.69 -0.24 -4.97
N LYS A 10 -35.69 0.05 -4.15
CA LYS A 10 -35.87 -0.55 -2.82
C LYS A 10 -37.35 -0.87 -2.61
N ASP A 11 -37.64 -2.08 -2.14
CA ASP A 11 -39.00 -2.55 -1.87
C ASP A 11 -39.96 -2.36 -3.07
N GLY A 12 -39.46 -2.64 -4.28
CA GLY A 12 -40.20 -2.51 -5.54
C GLY A 12 -40.43 -1.06 -6.02
N LYS A 13 -39.91 -0.04 -5.32
CA LYS A 13 -40.06 1.37 -5.66
C LYS A 13 -38.75 1.97 -6.16
N LYS A 14 -38.85 2.92 -7.10
CA LYS A 14 -37.74 3.80 -7.50
C LYS A 14 -37.73 5.03 -6.60
N ILE A 15 -36.57 5.33 -6.03
CA ILE A 15 -36.33 6.48 -5.17
C ILE A 15 -35.10 7.21 -5.71
N ILE A 16 -35.21 8.50 -5.97
CA ILE A 16 -34.08 9.33 -6.35
C ILE A 16 -33.43 9.88 -5.08
N VAL A 17 -32.14 9.64 -4.91
CA VAL A 17 -31.35 10.12 -3.77
C VAL A 17 -29.99 10.59 -4.23
N LYS A 18 -29.31 11.41 -3.42
CA LYS A 18 -27.89 11.68 -3.61
C LYS A 18 -27.05 10.48 -3.15
N ASP A 19 -25.99 10.19 -3.89
CA ASP A 19 -24.94 9.24 -3.50
C ASP A 19 -23.57 9.90 -3.56
N THR A 20 -22.65 9.42 -2.73
CA THR A 20 -21.27 9.87 -2.71
C THR A 20 -20.40 8.87 -3.43
N VAL A 21 -19.66 9.32 -4.44
CA VAL A 21 -18.71 8.49 -5.17
C VAL A 21 -17.29 9.03 -5.06
N ILE A 22 -16.33 8.12 -5.23
CA ILE A 22 -14.92 8.43 -5.22
C ILE A 22 -14.56 9.28 -6.45
N ARG A 23 -13.76 10.31 -6.21
CA ARG A 23 -13.15 11.11 -7.28
C ARG A 23 -11.76 10.57 -7.56
N GLU A 24 -11.54 10.13 -8.79
CA GLU A 24 -10.21 9.79 -9.28
C GLU A 24 -9.45 11.06 -9.66
N ILE A 25 -8.20 11.15 -9.22
CA ILE A 25 -7.30 12.25 -9.56
C ILE A 25 -5.98 11.70 -10.08
N LYS A 26 -5.26 12.54 -10.82
CA LYS A 26 -3.86 12.33 -11.17
C LYS A 26 -3.00 12.99 -10.09
N LEU A 27 -2.08 12.24 -9.51
CA LEU A 27 -1.04 12.73 -8.60
C LEU A 27 0.30 12.75 -9.33
N GLU A 28 0.86 13.93 -9.56
CA GLU A 28 2.22 14.12 -10.06
C GLU A 28 3.21 14.17 -8.89
N ILE A 29 4.34 13.46 -9.00
CA ILE A 29 5.36 13.42 -7.94
C ILE A 29 6.64 14.04 -8.48
N LEU A 30 7.09 15.10 -7.82
CA LEU A 30 8.36 15.76 -8.09
C LEU A 30 9.31 15.56 -6.91
N ILE A 31 10.54 15.15 -7.19
CA ILE A 31 11.61 15.01 -6.20
C ILE A 31 12.79 15.88 -6.62
N ASN A 32 13.23 16.78 -5.75
CA ASN A 32 14.32 17.73 -6.03
C ASN A 32 14.13 18.48 -7.37
N GLY A 33 12.88 18.87 -7.68
CA GLY A 33 12.50 19.55 -8.92
C GLY A 33 12.36 18.67 -10.18
N LYS A 34 12.65 17.36 -10.11
CA LYS A 34 12.50 16.42 -11.21
C LYS A 34 11.17 15.66 -11.10
N ASN A 35 10.41 15.56 -12.20
CA ASN A 35 9.22 14.71 -12.23
C ASN A 35 9.65 13.24 -12.32
N VAL A 36 9.15 12.41 -11.41
CA VAL A 36 9.50 10.97 -11.35
C VAL A 36 8.34 10.04 -11.64
N GLY A 37 7.16 10.59 -11.87
CA GLY A 37 6.02 9.82 -12.32
C GLY A 37 4.69 10.43 -11.91
N SER A 38 3.63 9.77 -12.35
CA SER A 38 2.26 10.10 -11.95
C SER A 38 1.46 8.86 -11.57
N LEU A 39 0.59 8.99 -10.58
CA LEU A 39 -0.30 7.94 -10.09
C LEU A 39 -1.76 8.35 -10.31
N MET A 40 -2.63 7.40 -10.66
CA MET A 40 -4.07 7.59 -10.47
C MET A 40 -4.41 7.21 -9.03
N ALA A 41 -5.12 8.08 -8.31
CA ALA A 41 -5.36 7.90 -6.87
C ALA A 41 -6.68 8.55 -6.42
N VAL A 42 -7.05 8.28 -5.18
CA VAL A 42 -8.06 9.05 -4.45
C VAL A 42 -7.41 10.28 -3.81
N SER A 43 -8.10 11.42 -3.81
CA SER A 43 -7.64 12.74 -3.36
C SER A 43 -7.41 12.89 -1.84
N VAL A 44 -7.11 11.80 -1.13
CA VAL A 44 -6.78 11.80 0.31
C VAL A 44 -5.40 11.20 0.51
N ASP A 45 -4.70 11.63 1.56
CA ASP A 45 -3.38 11.11 1.95
C ASP A 45 -2.33 11.14 0.82
N LEU A 46 -2.35 12.21 0.02
CA LEU A 46 -1.53 12.31 -1.20
C LEU A 46 -0.03 12.48 -0.89
N LYS A 47 0.31 13.15 0.21
CA LYS A 47 1.70 13.30 0.65
C LYS A 47 2.27 11.94 1.07
N GLU A 48 1.49 11.20 1.83
CA GLU A 48 1.80 9.87 2.35
C GLU A 48 1.91 8.87 1.21
N LEU A 49 1.00 8.93 0.22
CA LEU A 49 1.09 8.15 -1.01
C LEU A 49 2.41 8.43 -1.73
N ALA A 50 2.78 9.70 -1.93
CA ALA A 50 4.02 10.04 -2.61
C ALA A 50 5.27 9.54 -1.87
N VAL A 51 5.31 9.70 -0.55
CA VAL A 51 6.42 9.20 0.29
C VAL A 51 6.50 7.67 0.23
N GLY A 52 5.38 6.97 0.45
CA GLY A 52 5.33 5.52 0.37
C GLY A 52 5.74 4.99 -1.00
N PHE A 53 5.30 5.64 -2.08
CA PHE A 53 5.67 5.30 -3.45
C PHE A 53 7.18 5.44 -3.67
N LEU A 54 7.78 6.59 -3.32
CA LEU A 54 9.22 6.82 -3.49
C LEU A 54 10.08 5.85 -2.69
N MET A 55 9.65 5.49 -1.48
CA MET A 55 10.31 4.45 -0.69
C MET A 55 10.16 3.05 -1.31
N SER A 56 8.98 2.73 -1.84
CA SER A 56 8.73 1.44 -2.51
C SER A 56 9.50 1.26 -3.82
N GLU A 57 9.86 2.37 -4.47
CA GLU A 57 10.74 2.39 -5.66
C GLU A 57 12.23 2.55 -5.28
N SER A 58 12.53 2.55 -3.97
CA SER A 58 13.88 2.73 -3.40
C SER A 58 14.57 4.01 -3.87
N ILE A 59 13.80 5.06 -4.16
CA ILE A 59 14.34 6.40 -4.45
C ILE A 59 14.74 7.10 -3.16
N ILE A 60 13.94 6.90 -2.11
CA ILE A 60 14.23 7.34 -0.75
C ILE A 60 14.44 6.10 0.10
N GLU A 61 15.57 6.01 0.79
CA GLU A 61 15.90 4.86 1.64
C GLU A 61 15.39 5.05 3.08
N ASP A 62 15.59 6.25 3.64
CA ASP A 62 15.14 6.62 4.99
C ASP A 62 14.15 7.79 4.91
N VAL A 63 13.07 7.73 5.68
CA VAL A 63 12.12 8.85 5.79
C VAL A 63 12.78 10.12 6.36
N ASN A 64 13.82 9.96 7.18
CA ASN A 64 14.60 11.07 7.73
C ASN A 64 15.43 11.82 6.68
N ASP A 65 15.62 11.23 5.49
CA ASP A 65 16.28 11.91 4.36
C ASP A 65 15.38 12.98 3.72
N ILE A 66 14.09 13.02 4.07
CA ILE A 66 13.11 13.99 3.57
C ILE A 66 13.22 15.30 4.35
N LYS A 67 13.43 16.39 3.62
CA LYS A 67 13.46 17.76 4.16
C LYS A 67 12.09 18.42 4.12
N THR A 68 11.39 18.31 2.98
CA THR A 68 10.11 18.99 2.78
C THR A 68 9.16 18.12 1.94
N VAL A 69 7.86 18.22 2.24
CA VAL A 69 6.77 17.62 1.46
C VAL A 69 5.62 18.62 1.33
N THR A 70 5.46 19.19 0.15
CA THR A 70 4.40 20.16 -0.15
C THR A 70 3.42 19.58 -1.17
N LEU A 71 2.14 19.90 -1.00
CA LEU A 71 1.07 19.48 -1.88
C LEU A 71 0.52 20.73 -2.57
N GLU A 72 0.45 20.69 -3.89
CA GLU A 72 -0.11 21.70 -4.77
C GLU A 72 -1.38 21.14 -5.40
N ASP A 73 -2.50 21.86 -5.25
CA ASP A 73 -3.72 21.62 -6.01
C ASP A 73 -3.59 22.37 -7.35
N VAL A 74 -3.29 21.62 -8.41
CA VAL A 74 -2.97 22.20 -9.73
C VAL A 74 -4.25 22.57 -10.46
N ASP A 75 -5.19 21.62 -10.50
CA ASP A 75 -6.50 21.78 -11.09
C ASP A 75 -7.47 20.74 -10.52
N THR A 76 -8.73 20.81 -10.95
CA THR A 76 -9.80 19.92 -10.51
C THR A 76 -9.48 18.41 -10.58
N LYS A 77 -8.56 17.96 -11.45
CA LYS A 77 -8.22 16.55 -11.67
C LYS A 77 -6.77 16.23 -11.31
N THR A 78 -5.94 17.23 -11.00
CA THR A 78 -4.51 17.06 -10.87
C THR A 78 -3.99 17.66 -9.57
N PHE A 79 -3.29 16.84 -8.80
CA PHE A 79 -2.50 17.27 -7.66
C PHE A 79 -1.03 17.04 -7.95
N ARG A 80 -0.17 17.86 -7.35
CA ARG A 80 1.29 17.71 -7.46
C ARG A 80 1.91 17.72 -6.08
N VAL A 81 2.75 16.72 -5.80
CA VAL A 81 3.54 16.67 -4.57
C VAL A 81 4.98 16.99 -4.90
N HIS A 82 5.54 17.99 -4.22
CA HIS A 82 6.95 18.34 -4.31
C HIS A 82 7.65 17.83 -3.05
N ILE A 83 8.71 17.07 -3.24
CA ILE A 83 9.52 16.49 -2.18
C ILE A 83 10.96 16.95 -2.37
N GLU A 84 11.58 17.40 -1.30
CA GLU A 84 13.03 17.60 -1.25
C GLU A 84 13.62 16.54 -0.32
N ALA A 85 14.53 15.72 -0.82
CA ALA A 85 15.14 14.66 -0.03
C ALA A 85 16.53 14.28 -0.56
N LYS A 86 17.31 13.57 0.25
CA LYS A 86 18.43 12.79 -0.27
C LYS A 86 17.87 11.56 -1.00
N VAL A 87 18.40 11.30 -2.20
CA VAL A 87 17.82 10.32 -3.13
C VAL A 87 18.86 9.42 -3.77
N ASN A 88 18.41 8.25 -4.20
CA ASN A 88 19.15 7.39 -5.10
C ASN A 88 18.90 7.78 -6.57
N GLU A 89 19.79 8.62 -7.13
CA GLU A 89 19.68 9.14 -8.49
C GLU A 89 19.61 8.05 -9.59
N LYS A 90 20.19 6.86 -9.35
CA LYS A 90 20.11 5.74 -10.31
C LYS A 90 18.67 5.23 -10.47
N ASN A 91 17.91 5.21 -9.37
CA ASN A 91 16.54 4.75 -9.38
C ASN A 91 15.60 5.78 -10.01
N ILE A 92 15.92 7.08 -9.91
CA ILE A 92 15.20 8.15 -10.62
C ILE A 92 15.36 8.01 -12.13
N GLN A 93 16.59 7.81 -12.62
CA GLN A 93 16.85 7.67 -14.07
C GLN A 93 16.14 6.46 -14.68
N ARG A 94 16.02 5.36 -13.92
CA ARG A 94 15.25 4.18 -14.34
C ARG A 94 13.78 4.52 -14.61
N LEU A 95 13.19 5.41 -13.82
CA LEU A 95 11.79 5.83 -14.01
C LEU A 95 11.62 6.71 -15.24
N ASP A 96 12.52 7.67 -15.44
CA ASP A 96 12.45 8.60 -16.57
C ASP A 96 12.49 7.87 -17.93
N LEU A 97 13.31 6.83 -18.03
CA LEU A 97 13.39 5.97 -19.22
C LEU A 97 12.12 5.17 -19.53
N GLU A 98 11.25 4.95 -18.54
CA GLU A 98 10.04 4.13 -18.66
C GLU A 98 8.75 4.94 -18.88
N GLY A 99 8.79 6.28 -18.89
CA GLY A 99 7.65 7.14 -19.28
C GLY A 99 6.37 6.96 -18.45
N VAL A 100 6.44 7.26 -17.15
CA VAL A 100 5.58 6.62 -16.14
C VAL A 100 4.28 7.38 -15.84
N ILE A 101 3.17 6.87 -16.39
CA ILE A 101 1.88 6.84 -15.68
C ILE A 101 1.81 5.45 -15.01
N VAL A 102 1.90 5.36 -13.68
CA VAL A 102 1.69 4.09 -12.96
C VAL A 102 0.19 3.86 -12.88
N SER A 103 -0.42 3.42 -13.98
CA SER A 103 -1.69 2.71 -13.94
C SER A 103 -1.37 1.23 -13.78
N GLY A 104 -1.76 0.66 -12.64
CA GLY A 104 -1.32 -0.64 -12.17
C GLY A 104 -1.25 -1.73 -13.23
N CYS A 105 -0.06 -2.35 -13.32
CA CYS A 105 0.23 -3.73 -13.68
C CYS A 105 1.68 -3.80 -14.19
N GLY A 106 2.59 -4.33 -13.38
CA GLY A 106 3.74 -5.04 -13.97
C GLY A 106 5.14 -4.53 -13.63
N ARG A 107 5.34 -3.71 -12.61
CA ARG A 107 6.68 -3.57 -12.00
C ARG A 107 6.94 -4.75 -11.08
N GLY A 108 7.11 -5.91 -11.68
CA GLY A 108 7.82 -6.99 -11.01
C GLY A 108 9.24 -6.51 -10.75
N ILE A 109 9.79 -6.89 -9.59
CA ILE A 109 11.24 -6.95 -9.40
C ILE A 109 11.83 -7.57 -10.67
N SER A 110 12.51 -6.73 -11.47
CA SER A 110 13.13 -7.12 -12.73
C SER A 110 14.03 -8.34 -12.49
N THR A 111 14.03 -9.26 -13.44
CA THR A 111 14.77 -10.54 -13.40
C THR A 111 16.30 -10.38 -13.42
N GLN A 112 16.82 -9.15 -13.29
CA GLN A 112 18.24 -8.81 -13.26
C GLN A 112 18.71 -8.21 -11.93
N ILE A 113 18.04 -8.48 -10.80
CA ILE A 113 18.61 -8.14 -9.48
C ILE A 113 19.77 -9.10 -9.17
N SER A 114 20.93 -8.54 -8.85
CA SER A 114 22.11 -9.32 -8.44
C SER A 114 21.82 -10.12 -7.15
N LYS A 115 22.48 -11.27 -6.98
CA LYS A 115 22.30 -12.12 -5.80
C LYS A 115 22.54 -11.37 -4.47
N ILE A 116 23.52 -10.47 -4.48
CA ILE A 116 23.86 -9.60 -3.34
C ILE A 116 22.70 -8.64 -3.00
N ALA A 117 22.10 -8.02 -4.01
CA ALA A 117 20.96 -7.13 -3.79
C ALA A 117 19.70 -7.88 -3.33
N ILE A 118 19.54 -9.15 -3.74
CA ILE A 118 18.49 -10.02 -3.20
C ILE A 118 18.74 -10.31 -1.72
N GLU A 119 19.94 -10.76 -1.35
CA GLU A 119 20.29 -11.09 0.04
C GLU A 119 20.17 -9.88 0.98
N ALA A 120 20.51 -8.69 0.51
CA ALA A 120 20.33 -7.44 1.25
C ALA A 120 18.87 -7.08 1.50
N ALA A 121 17.95 -7.51 0.62
CA ALA A 121 16.52 -7.21 0.70
C ALA A 121 15.71 -8.28 1.46
N VAL A 122 16.32 -9.41 1.87
CA VAL A 122 15.64 -10.44 2.66
C VAL A 122 15.23 -9.87 4.00
N ILE A 123 13.97 -10.11 4.40
CA ILE A 123 13.44 -9.66 5.68
C ILE A 123 14.06 -10.48 6.80
N LYS A 124 14.83 -9.82 7.67
CA LYS A 124 15.52 -10.42 8.83
C LYS A 124 14.79 -10.24 10.16
N SER A 125 13.64 -9.56 10.15
CA SER A 125 12.86 -9.31 11.37
C SER A 125 12.40 -10.62 12.02
N ASP A 126 12.55 -10.67 13.34
CA ASP A 126 12.10 -11.72 14.26
C ASP A 126 10.68 -11.46 14.81
N PHE A 127 10.05 -10.37 14.38
CA PHE A 127 8.69 -10.02 14.76
C PHE A 127 7.73 -11.17 14.45
N SER A 128 6.96 -11.58 15.44
CA SER A 128 5.99 -12.68 15.33
C SER A 128 4.74 -12.35 16.13
N ILE A 129 3.63 -13.00 15.79
CA ILE A 129 2.32 -12.77 16.39
C ILE A 129 1.60 -14.07 16.70
N GLU A 130 0.68 -14.01 17.66
CA GLU A 130 -0.30 -15.07 17.88
C GLU A 130 -1.37 -15.05 16.79
N ALA A 131 -1.76 -16.22 16.27
CA ALA A 131 -2.82 -16.34 15.25
C ALA A 131 -4.12 -15.65 15.67
N LYS A 132 -4.47 -15.72 16.96
CA LYS A 132 -5.65 -15.06 17.55
C LYS A 132 -5.65 -13.54 17.36
N LEU A 133 -4.48 -12.91 17.39
CA LEU A 133 -4.36 -11.47 17.15
C LEU A 133 -4.73 -11.15 15.71
N LEU A 134 -4.18 -11.90 14.76
CA LEU A 134 -4.49 -11.68 13.34
C LEU A 134 -5.97 -11.93 13.04
N PHE A 135 -6.59 -12.94 13.65
CA PHE A 135 -8.04 -13.17 13.50
C PHE A 135 -8.88 -12.00 14.04
N LYS A 136 -8.55 -11.49 15.22
CA LYS A 136 -9.20 -10.31 15.82
C LYS A 136 -9.09 -9.10 14.90
N GLU A 137 -7.88 -8.75 14.47
CA GLU A 137 -7.64 -7.54 13.67
C GLU A 137 -8.25 -7.66 12.26
N MET A 138 -8.29 -8.87 11.69
CA MET A 138 -8.96 -9.11 10.40
C MET A 138 -10.50 -9.05 10.51
N ALA A 139 -11.08 -9.38 11.67
CA ALA A 139 -12.51 -9.22 11.92
C ALA A 139 -12.90 -7.74 11.98
N GLU A 140 -12.02 -6.90 12.55
CA GLU A 140 -12.20 -5.43 12.62
C GLU A 140 -11.49 -4.68 11.47
N PHE A 141 -11.16 -5.36 10.37
CA PHE A 141 -10.31 -4.80 9.31
C PHE A 141 -10.82 -3.47 8.74
N TYR A 142 -12.13 -3.37 8.49
CA TYR A 142 -12.75 -2.16 7.92
C TYR A 142 -13.14 -1.11 8.96
N LYS A 143 -12.96 -1.37 10.26
CA LYS A 143 -13.26 -0.39 11.31
C LYS A 143 -12.32 0.80 11.18
N GLY A 144 -12.91 1.99 11.04
CA GLY A 144 -12.17 3.24 10.87
C GLY A 144 -11.67 3.48 9.44
N CYS A 145 -12.30 2.84 8.44
CA CYS A 145 -12.01 3.01 7.01
C CYS A 145 -13.10 3.88 6.36
N PRO A 146 -13.03 5.23 6.48
CA PRO A 146 -14.14 6.11 6.13
C PRO A 146 -14.51 6.06 4.65
N LEU A 147 -13.54 5.95 3.73
CA LEU A 147 -13.87 5.93 2.30
C LEU A 147 -14.57 4.62 1.90
N TYR A 148 -14.12 3.50 2.47
CA TYR A 148 -14.76 2.21 2.27
C TYR A 148 -16.17 2.20 2.88
N GLU A 149 -16.33 2.66 4.12
CA GLU A 149 -17.63 2.72 4.80
C GLU A 149 -18.63 3.61 4.06
N GLN A 150 -18.17 4.72 3.47
CA GLN A 150 -19.02 5.65 2.72
C GLN A 150 -19.36 5.19 1.31
N THR A 151 -18.42 4.55 0.60
CA THR A 151 -18.56 4.36 -0.86
C THR A 151 -18.46 2.92 -1.33
N GLY A 152 -17.81 2.04 -0.55
CA GLY A 152 -17.43 0.69 -0.97
C GLY A 152 -16.51 0.61 -2.20
N CYS A 153 -16.05 1.74 -2.74
CA CYS A 153 -15.37 1.85 -4.04
C CYS A 153 -13.85 1.99 -3.90
N VAL A 154 -13.29 1.53 -2.78
CA VAL A 154 -11.85 1.58 -2.52
C VAL A 154 -11.34 0.23 -2.03
N HIS A 155 -10.06 0.00 -2.31
CA HIS A 155 -9.26 -0.96 -1.59
C HIS A 155 -8.72 -0.34 -0.31
N THR A 156 -8.26 -1.19 0.60
CA THR A 156 -7.77 -0.81 1.91
C THR A 156 -6.52 -1.62 2.23
N ALA A 157 -5.52 -0.97 2.80
CA ALA A 157 -4.46 -1.59 3.55
C ALA A 157 -4.44 -1.02 4.96
N LYS A 158 -4.18 -1.86 5.95
CA LYS A 158 -4.12 -1.49 7.37
C LYS A 158 -2.83 -2.08 7.95
N LEU A 159 -1.88 -1.21 8.27
CA LEU A 159 -0.65 -1.58 8.96
C LEU A 159 -0.91 -1.55 10.46
N TYR A 160 -0.79 -2.69 11.11
CA TYR A 160 -0.92 -2.82 12.56
C TYR A 160 0.47 -2.78 13.18
N TYR A 161 0.70 -1.87 14.12
CA TYR A 161 1.92 -1.80 14.90
C TYR A 161 1.68 -2.31 16.34
N ASP A 162 0.64 -1.81 17.00
CA ASP A 162 0.19 -2.27 18.32
C ASP A 162 -1.32 -2.02 18.49
N GLU A 163 -1.87 -2.35 19.66
CA GLU A 163 -3.32 -2.25 19.95
C GLU A 163 -3.90 -0.84 19.79
N ASN A 164 -3.09 0.20 19.92
CA ASN A 164 -3.50 1.59 19.84
C ASN A 164 -3.02 2.27 18.54
N THR A 165 -2.13 1.63 17.80
CA THR A 165 -1.41 2.24 16.69
C THR A 165 -1.62 1.44 15.40
N TYR A 166 -2.41 2.00 14.50
CA TYR A 166 -2.61 1.48 13.16
C TYR A 166 -2.60 2.61 12.11
N PHE A 167 -2.23 2.26 10.88
CA PHE A 167 -2.21 3.18 9.74
C PHE A 167 -3.02 2.61 8.60
N ILE A 168 -4.01 3.39 8.13
CA ILE A 168 -4.95 2.99 7.09
C ILE A 168 -4.63 3.74 5.80
N GLY A 169 -4.51 3.00 4.70
CA GLY A 169 -4.43 3.54 3.35
C GLY A 169 -5.64 3.08 2.54
N GLU A 170 -6.41 4.03 2.02
CA GLU A 170 -7.57 3.79 1.16
C GLU A 170 -7.35 4.40 -0.23
N ASP A 171 -7.58 3.60 -1.27
CA ASP A 171 -7.39 4.03 -2.65
C ASP A 171 -8.13 3.14 -3.66
N ILE A 172 -8.35 3.64 -4.88
CA ILE A 172 -8.90 2.85 -6.00
C ILE A 172 -7.91 1.79 -6.48
N ALA A 173 -6.60 2.05 -6.37
CA ALA A 173 -5.57 1.11 -6.77
C ALA A 173 -5.02 0.35 -5.56
N GLN A 174 -5.02 -0.98 -5.62
CA GLN A 174 -4.57 -1.84 -4.50
C GLN A 174 -3.14 -1.48 -4.04
N HIS A 175 -2.23 -1.24 -4.98
CA HIS A 175 -0.83 -0.93 -4.65
C HIS A 175 -0.67 0.41 -3.90
N ASN A 176 -1.49 1.41 -4.23
CA ASN A 176 -1.49 2.72 -3.55
C ASN A 176 -1.91 2.60 -2.08
N THR A 177 -2.74 1.61 -1.74
CA THR A 177 -3.18 1.42 -0.35
C THR A 177 -2.01 1.10 0.57
N ILE A 178 -1.07 0.26 0.11
CA ILE A 178 0.16 -0.07 0.85
C ILE A 178 1.02 1.18 0.99
N ASP A 179 1.26 1.89 -0.10
CA ASP A 179 2.11 3.08 -0.07
C ASP A 179 1.53 4.17 0.85
N LYS A 180 0.20 4.38 0.86
CA LYS A 180 -0.46 5.28 1.81
C LYS A 180 -0.29 4.83 3.26
N ALA A 181 -0.60 3.57 3.57
CA ALA A 181 -0.54 3.05 4.93
C ALA A 181 0.90 3.09 5.48
N VAL A 182 1.88 2.68 4.67
CA VAL A 182 3.29 2.68 5.06
C VAL A 182 3.86 4.09 5.08
N GLY A 183 3.51 4.94 4.12
CA GLY A 183 3.91 6.35 4.09
C GLY A 183 3.48 7.08 5.36
N LYS A 184 2.23 6.89 5.80
CA LYS A 184 1.74 7.38 7.10
C LYS A 184 2.58 6.88 8.27
N ALA A 185 2.83 5.58 8.33
CA ALA A 185 3.59 4.97 9.42
C ALA A 185 5.03 5.51 9.48
N ARG A 186 5.70 5.60 8.33
CA ARG A 186 7.07 6.11 8.22
C ARG A 186 7.15 7.57 8.62
N LEU A 187 6.24 8.41 8.15
CA LEU A 187 6.17 9.83 8.54
C LEU A 187 5.86 10.01 10.04
N ALA A 188 5.18 9.04 10.66
CA ALA A 188 4.97 8.99 12.10
C ALA A 188 6.17 8.39 12.88
N GLY A 189 7.27 8.06 12.22
CA GLY A 189 8.48 7.52 12.85
C GLY A 189 8.37 6.05 13.27
N ILE A 190 7.44 5.29 12.69
CA ILE A 190 7.21 3.89 13.06
C ILE A 190 8.19 2.95 12.38
N ASP A 191 8.77 2.06 13.18
CA ASP A 191 9.54 0.92 12.70
C ASP A 191 8.60 -0.19 12.19
N VAL A 192 8.32 -0.14 10.89
CA VAL A 192 7.43 -1.12 10.24
C VAL A 192 7.99 -2.54 10.23
N SER A 193 9.26 -2.77 10.60
CA SER A 193 9.80 -4.12 10.75
C SER A 193 9.19 -4.88 11.95
N LYS A 194 8.50 -4.16 12.84
CA LYS A 194 7.77 -4.69 14.01
C LYS A 194 6.26 -4.59 13.83
N SER A 195 5.80 -4.75 12.59
CA SER A 195 4.39 -4.57 12.22
C SER A 195 3.91 -5.71 11.32
N PHE A 196 2.60 -5.85 11.17
CA PHE A 196 2.02 -6.66 10.10
C PHE A 196 1.04 -5.85 9.27
N LEU A 197 0.98 -6.18 7.97
CA LEU A 197 0.14 -5.49 7.01
C LEU A 197 -1.04 -6.36 6.61
N MET A 198 -2.25 -5.82 6.73
CA MET A 198 -3.48 -6.44 6.25
C MET A 198 -3.95 -5.72 4.99
N VAL A 199 -4.42 -6.44 3.98
CA VAL A 199 -4.95 -5.85 2.74
C VAL A 199 -6.28 -6.46 2.32
N SER A 200 -7.15 -5.66 1.70
CA SER A 200 -8.43 -6.13 1.16
C SER A 200 -8.29 -6.89 -0.16
N GLY A 201 -7.24 -6.57 -0.94
CA GLY A 201 -6.99 -7.06 -2.28
C GLY A 201 -6.30 -8.43 -2.35
N ARG A 202 -5.98 -8.85 -3.58
CA ARG A 202 -5.23 -10.09 -3.84
C ARG A 202 -3.75 -9.88 -3.55
N LEU A 203 -3.09 -10.94 -3.11
CA LEU A 203 -1.63 -10.93 -2.90
C LEU A 203 -0.93 -11.18 -4.24
N SER A 204 -0.97 -10.17 -5.11
CA SER A 204 -0.27 -10.15 -6.41
C SER A 204 1.24 -9.99 -6.21
N SER A 205 2.03 -10.21 -7.27
CA SER A 205 3.48 -9.99 -7.20
C SER A 205 3.86 -8.57 -6.82
N GLU A 206 3.07 -7.57 -7.24
CA GLU A 206 3.31 -6.16 -6.93
C GLU A 206 3.01 -5.85 -5.46
N MET A 207 1.88 -6.33 -4.94
CA MET A 207 1.51 -6.15 -3.53
C MET A 207 2.55 -6.79 -2.59
N VAL A 208 2.98 -8.01 -2.93
CA VAL A 208 4.01 -8.72 -2.17
C VAL A 208 5.36 -8.01 -2.28
N ALA A 209 5.75 -7.56 -3.47
CA ALA A 209 7.00 -6.82 -3.66
C ALA A 209 7.03 -5.52 -2.85
N LYS A 210 5.93 -4.76 -2.79
CA LYS A 210 5.86 -3.54 -1.97
C LYS A 210 6.03 -3.84 -0.48
N ALA A 211 5.37 -4.89 0.04
CA ALA A 211 5.57 -5.29 1.44
C ALA A 211 7.02 -5.68 1.73
N VAL A 212 7.67 -6.41 0.82
CA VAL A 212 9.10 -6.75 0.90
C VAL A 212 9.98 -5.51 0.86
N THR A 213 9.79 -4.61 -0.10
CA THR A 213 10.61 -3.39 -0.21
C THR A 213 10.46 -2.51 1.03
N HIS A 214 9.26 -2.44 1.61
CA HIS A 214 9.01 -1.72 2.85
C HIS A 214 9.51 -2.44 4.11
N GLN A 215 10.05 -3.67 3.97
CA GLN A 215 10.58 -4.51 5.05
C GLN A 215 9.54 -4.87 6.12
N ILE A 216 8.31 -5.12 5.70
CA ILE A 216 7.24 -5.59 6.58
C ILE A 216 7.31 -7.12 6.65
N PRO A 217 7.39 -7.74 7.85
CA PRO A 217 7.60 -9.19 7.99
C PRO A 217 6.38 -10.06 7.67
N ILE A 218 5.17 -9.54 7.84
CA ILE A 218 3.93 -10.31 7.69
C ILE A 218 2.94 -9.55 6.81
N LEU A 219 2.46 -10.20 5.75
CA LEU A 219 1.42 -9.70 4.85
C LEU A 219 0.23 -10.66 4.82
N ALA A 220 -0.92 -10.17 5.25
CA ALA A 220 -2.17 -10.92 5.36
C ALA A 220 -3.27 -10.35 4.45
N SER A 221 -4.10 -11.22 3.89
CA SER A 221 -5.26 -10.83 3.07
C SER A 221 -6.49 -11.68 3.36
N ARG A 222 -7.67 -11.09 3.15
CA ARG A 222 -8.96 -11.81 3.09
C ARG A 222 -9.12 -12.70 1.86
N THR A 223 -8.18 -12.64 0.90
CA THR A 223 -8.29 -13.24 -0.43
C THR A 223 -7.07 -14.09 -0.77
N ALA A 224 -6.96 -14.55 -2.03
CA ALA A 224 -5.94 -15.47 -2.52
C ALA A 224 -4.60 -14.77 -2.86
N SER A 225 -3.55 -15.58 -2.97
CA SER A 225 -2.27 -15.20 -3.57
C SER A 225 -2.08 -15.76 -4.98
N THR A 226 -1.27 -15.08 -5.80
CA THR A 226 -0.79 -15.61 -7.09
C THR A 226 0.50 -16.40 -6.91
N CYS A 227 0.83 -17.30 -7.84
CA CYS A 227 2.07 -18.07 -7.79
C CYS A 227 3.33 -17.19 -7.72
N ARG A 228 3.35 -16.07 -8.46
CA ARG A 228 4.45 -15.09 -8.40
C ARG A 228 4.53 -14.40 -7.04
N GLY A 229 3.40 -14.08 -6.42
CA GLY A 229 3.37 -13.53 -5.06
C GLY A 229 3.98 -14.50 -4.04
N VAL A 230 3.58 -15.78 -4.09
CA VAL A 230 4.15 -16.84 -3.25
C VAL A 230 5.66 -16.95 -3.44
N ASN A 231 6.15 -16.95 -4.69
CA ASN A 231 7.58 -17.07 -4.98
C ASN A 231 8.39 -15.87 -4.49
N ILE A 232 7.85 -14.65 -4.56
CA ILE A 232 8.51 -13.45 -4.02
C ILE A 232 8.57 -13.56 -2.49
N ALA A 233 7.48 -13.93 -1.85
CA ALA A 233 7.45 -14.05 -0.39
C ALA A 233 8.46 -15.08 0.12
N ASP A 234 8.55 -16.24 -0.55
CA ASP A 234 9.53 -17.28 -0.27
C ASP A 234 10.97 -16.74 -0.38
N LYS A 235 11.27 -16.10 -1.51
CA LYS A 235 12.61 -15.59 -1.83
C LYS A 235 13.10 -14.52 -0.85
N PHE A 236 12.21 -13.71 -0.30
CA PHE A 236 12.56 -12.57 0.55
C PHE A 236 12.17 -12.76 2.02
N GLY A 237 11.76 -13.96 2.42
CA GLY A 237 11.45 -14.27 3.81
C GLY A 237 10.21 -13.55 4.36
N LEU A 238 9.24 -13.19 3.51
CA LEU A 238 7.97 -12.59 3.94
C LEU A 238 6.97 -13.67 4.36
N THR A 239 6.36 -13.54 5.53
CA THR A 239 5.22 -14.38 5.93
C THR A 239 3.98 -13.96 5.14
N LEU A 240 3.52 -14.84 4.26
CA LEU A 240 2.43 -14.55 3.32
C LEU A 240 1.18 -15.35 3.66
N ILE A 241 0.09 -14.67 4.01
CA ILE A 241 -1.11 -15.29 4.55
C ILE A 241 -2.34 -14.86 3.73
N GLY A 242 -3.05 -15.81 3.14
CA GLY A 242 -4.33 -15.56 2.47
C GLY A 242 -5.52 -16.13 3.21
N PHE A 243 -6.71 -15.76 2.73
CA PHE A 243 -7.99 -16.27 3.22
C PHE A 243 -8.20 -16.15 4.74
N VAL A 244 -7.66 -15.09 5.38
CA VAL A 244 -7.88 -14.88 6.82
C VAL A 244 -9.34 -14.50 7.07
N ARG A 245 -10.14 -15.41 7.61
CA ARG A 245 -11.58 -15.27 7.85
C ARG A 245 -12.01 -16.14 9.03
N GLY A 246 -12.69 -15.55 10.01
CA GLY A 246 -12.99 -16.24 11.26
C GLY A 246 -11.69 -16.73 11.90
N GLU A 247 -11.64 -18.01 12.27
CA GLU A 247 -10.47 -18.66 12.88
C GLU A 247 -9.69 -19.52 11.88
N LYS A 248 -9.70 -19.15 10.60
CA LYS A 248 -9.02 -19.88 9.53
C LYS A 248 -8.17 -18.94 8.68
N MET A 249 -7.03 -19.45 8.23
CA MET A 249 -6.11 -18.79 7.30
C MET A 249 -5.25 -19.80 6.56
N ASN A 250 -4.72 -19.41 5.40
CA ASN A 250 -3.75 -20.19 4.65
C ASN A 250 -2.41 -19.46 4.67
N ILE A 251 -1.43 -20.01 5.40
CA ILE A 251 -0.06 -19.50 5.35
C ILE A 251 0.66 -20.15 4.16
N TYR A 252 1.01 -19.35 3.16
CA TYR A 252 1.68 -19.85 1.96
C TYR A 252 3.18 -20.03 2.17
N ARG A 253 3.84 -19.13 2.91
CA ARG A 253 5.29 -19.13 3.14
C ARG A 253 5.64 -18.54 4.50
N ASN A 254 6.79 -18.95 5.03
CA ASN A 254 7.44 -18.41 6.23
C ASN A 254 6.49 -18.40 7.45
N ALA A 255 5.96 -19.57 7.81
CA ALA A 255 4.95 -19.73 8.86
C ALA A 255 5.47 -19.55 10.29
N GLU A 256 6.79 -19.56 10.49
CA GLU A 256 7.47 -19.46 11.77
C GLU A 256 7.17 -18.17 12.57
N ARG A 257 6.62 -17.14 11.92
CA ARG A 257 6.20 -15.89 12.58
C ARG A 257 4.78 -15.93 13.17
N ILE A 258 4.07 -17.05 13.03
CA ILE A 258 2.68 -17.20 13.48
C ILE A 258 2.58 -18.32 14.50
N HIS A 259 2.28 -17.97 15.75
CA HIS A 259 2.13 -18.89 16.87
C HIS A 259 0.66 -19.27 17.10
N VAL A 260 0.43 -20.44 17.69
CA VAL A 260 -0.91 -21.01 17.99
C VAL A 260 -1.00 -21.39 19.46
#